data_AF-A0A3A8HDL1-F1
#
_entry.id   AF-A0A3A8HDL1-F1
#
_cell.length_a   1.000
_cell.length_b   1.000
_cell.length_c   1.000
_cell.angle_alpha   90.00
_cell.angle_beta   90.00
_cell.angle_gamma   90.00
#
_symmetry.space_group_name_H-M   'P 1'
#
loop_
_entity.id
_entity.type
_entity.pdbx_description
1 polymer ?
#
loop_
_entity_poly.entity_id
_entity_poly.type
_entity_poly.pdbx_seq_one_letter_code
_entity_poly.pdbx_strand_id
1 'polypeptide(L)'
;MSSSIVLPLVGGVLIGRILFLGGLLTGGLLLAWLRPGGLPASGPLPLGHLSLLGSAGLLVGFGSQLGNGCTSGHGVCGISRGSVRSIVATLTFMATGALTVFFVRHVS
;
A
#
# COMPACT_ATOMS: atom_id res chain seq x y z
N MET A 1 5.92 -24.74 -3.17
CA MET A 1 5.09 -23.93 -2.25
C MET A 1 5.34 -24.35 -0.80
N SER A 2 6.56 -24.19 -0.28
CA SER A 2 6.88 -24.48 1.15
C SER A 2 8.07 -23.65 1.71
N SER A 3 8.85 -22.97 0.86
CA SER A 3 10.10 -22.32 1.29
C SER A 3 10.00 -20.82 1.63
N SER A 4 8.83 -20.19 1.52
CA SER A 4 8.69 -18.73 1.64
C SER A 4 8.61 -18.21 3.08
N ILE A 5 8.45 -19.09 4.09
CA ILE A 5 8.35 -18.72 5.51
C ILE A 5 9.68 -18.85 6.26
N VAL A 6 10.60 -19.72 5.80
CA VAL A 6 11.86 -20.01 6.52
C VAL A 6 13.03 -19.14 6.03
N LEU A 7 12.95 -18.56 4.83
CA LEU A 7 13.98 -17.67 4.27
C LEU A 7 13.91 -16.15 4.59
N PRO A 8 13.02 -15.58 5.44
CA PRO A 8 13.13 -14.16 5.79
C PRO A 8 14.24 -13.86 6.81
N LEU A 9 14.90 -14.89 7.38
CA LEU A 9 15.97 -14.73 8.39
C LEU A 9 17.39 -14.57 7.81
N VAL A 10 17.56 -14.55 6.48
CA VAL A 10 18.82 -14.11 5.86
C VAL A 10 18.87 -12.59 5.99
N GLY A 11 19.67 -12.11 6.95
CA GLY A 11 19.57 -10.80 7.60
C GLY A 11 19.56 -9.55 6.72
N GLY A 12 19.87 -9.60 5.42
CA GLY A 12 19.84 -8.42 4.55
C GLY A 12 18.43 -7.94 4.16
N VAL A 13 17.50 -8.86 3.89
CA VAL A 13 16.17 -8.52 3.33
C VAL A 13 15.19 -8.05 4.42
N LEU A 14 15.25 -8.66 5.60
CA LEU A 14 14.40 -8.28 6.74
C LEU A 14 14.73 -6.88 7.23
N ILE A 15 16.04 -6.57 7.34
CA ILE A 15 16.53 -5.24 7.70
C ILE A 15 15.95 -4.19 6.74
N GLY A 16 16.04 -4.40 5.43
CA GLY A 16 15.47 -3.47 4.45
C GLY A 16 13.96 -3.26 4.61
N ARG A 17 13.19 -4.31 4.90
CA ARG A 17 11.73 -4.21 5.14
C ARG A 17 11.41 -3.43 6.41
N ILE A 18 12.15 -3.67 7.49
CA ILE A 18 11.97 -2.98 8.76
C ILE A 18 12.37 -1.51 8.62
N LEU A 19 13.49 -1.20 7.96
CA LEU A 19 13.90 0.19 7.71
C LEU A 19 12.91 0.92 6.79
N PHE A 20 12.36 0.25 5.77
CA PHE A 20 11.34 0.85 4.90
C PHE A 20 10.05 1.14 5.66
N LEU A 21 9.52 0.14 6.39
CA LEU A 21 8.33 0.30 7.22
C LEU A 21 8.55 1.36 8.30
N GLY A 22 9.71 1.34 8.95
CA GLY A 22 10.14 2.34 9.90
C GLY A 22 10.16 3.73 9.27
N GLY A 23 10.81 3.92 8.12
CA GLY A 23 10.86 5.19 7.40
C GLY A 23 9.47 5.72 7.02
N LEU A 24 8.56 4.84 6.59
CA LEU A 24 7.17 5.21 6.26
C LEU A 24 6.40 5.67 7.51
N LEU A 25 6.55 4.94 8.63
CA LEU A 25 5.92 5.27 9.91
C LEU A 25 6.48 6.59 10.46
N THR A 26 7.81 6.71 10.51
CA THR A 26 8.50 7.89 11.02
C THR A 26 8.24 9.10 10.15
N GLY A 27 8.16 8.97 8.82
CA GLY A 27 7.83 10.06 7.92
C GLY A 27 6.41 10.60 8.13
N GLY A 28 5.42 9.72 8.30
CA GLY A 28 4.06 10.11 8.64
C GLY A 28 3.98 10.79 10.01
N LEU A 29 4.67 10.23 11.01
CA LEU A 29 4.71 10.78 12.37
C LEU A 29 5.43 12.15 12.41
N LEU A 30 6.52 12.29 11.66
CA LEU A 30 7.26 13.54 11.52
C LEU A 30 6.40 14.61 10.86
N LEU A 31 5.65 14.27 9.80
CA LEU A 31 4.70 15.18 9.19
C LEU A 31 3.58 15.59 10.16
N ALA A 32 3.05 14.64 10.95
CA ALA A 32 2.05 14.91 11.99
C ALA A 32 2.59 15.90 13.04
N TRP A 33 3.85 15.75 13.42
CA TRP A 33 4.54 16.61 14.37
C TRP A 33 4.81 18.01 13.81
N LEU A 34 5.31 18.13 12.57
CA LEU A 34 5.59 19.43 11.95
C LEU A 34 4.33 20.21 11.58
N ARG A 35 3.26 19.51 11.22
CA ARG A 35 1.98 20.08 10.78
C ARG A 35 0.83 19.39 11.54
N PRO A 36 0.54 19.78 12.80
CA PRO A 36 -0.64 19.30 13.50
C PRO A 36 -1.89 19.76 12.73
N GLY A 37 -2.55 18.81 12.03
CA GLY A 37 -3.66 19.05 11.10
C GLY A 37 -3.33 18.89 9.61
N GLY A 38 -2.07 18.60 9.25
CA GLY A 38 -1.67 18.28 7.88
C GLY A 38 -2.08 16.88 7.41
N LEU A 39 -2.50 16.02 8.33
CA LEU A 39 -3.08 14.72 8.05
C LEU A 39 -4.61 14.84 8.07
N PRO A 40 -5.32 14.17 7.14
CA PRO A 40 -6.78 14.17 7.15
C PRO A 40 -7.26 13.63 8.49
N ALA A 41 -8.07 14.44 9.19
CA ALA A 41 -8.61 14.09 10.49
C ALA A 41 -9.59 12.92 10.35
N SER A 42 -9.11 11.70 10.56
CA SER A 42 -9.99 10.56 10.82
C SER A 42 -10.56 10.73 12.21
N GLY A 43 -11.77 11.30 12.31
CA GLY A 43 -12.56 11.27 13.55
C GLY A 43 -12.75 9.83 14.06
N PRO A 44 -13.21 9.64 15.30
CA PRO A 44 -13.39 8.30 15.87
C PRO A 44 -14.19 7.41 14.90
N LEU A 45 -13.51 6.37 14.39
CA LEU A 45 -14.06 5.45 13.41
C LEU A 45 -15.21 4.67 14.07
N PRO A 46 -16.45 4.75 13.57
CA PRO A 46 -17.53 3.88 14.01
C PRO A 46 -17.09 2.41 13.83
N LEU A 47 -17.53 1.51 14.71
CA LEU A 47 -17.20 0.08 14.65
C LEU A 47 -17.47 -0.56 13.27
N GLY A 48 -18.47 -0.06 12.54
CA GLY A 48 -18.77 -0.49 11.16
C GLY A 48 -17.70 -0.13 10.11
N HIS A 49 -16.85 0.87 10.37
CA HIS A 49 -15.72 1.18 9.49
C HIS A 49 -14.55 0.22 9.68
N LEU A 50 -14.44 -0.45 10.83
CA LEU A 50 -13.32 -1.35 11.10
C LEU A 50 -13.41 -2.63 10.26
N SER A 51 -14.62 -3.18 10.08
CA SER A 51 -14.86 -4.33 9.19
C SER A 51 -14.61 -3.97 7.73
N LEU A 52 -15.00 -2.76 7.31
CA LEU A 52 -14.72 -2.26 5.96
C LEU A 52 -13.21 -2.09 5.73
N LEU A 53 -12.49 -1.51 6.70
CA LEU A 53 -11.05 -1.29 6.61
C LEU A 53 -10.27 -2.61 6.62
N GLY A 54 -10.68 -3.56 7.45
CA GLY A 54 -10.09 -4.90 7.51
C GLY A 54 -10.30 -5.68 6.20
N SER A 55 -11.52 -5.70 5.69
CA SER A 55 -11.82 -6.38 4.42
C SER A 55 -11.12 -5.71 3.22
N ALA A 56 -11.08 -4.37 3.18
CA ALA A 56 -10.34 -3.63 2.15
C ALA A 56 -8.83 -3.93 2.20
N GLY A 57 -8.22 -3.94 3.39
CA GLY A 57 -6.81 -4.26 3.58
C GLY A 57 -6.47 -5.68 3.12
N LEU A 58 -7.33 -6.66 3.43
CA LEU A 58 -7.17 -8.04 2.97
C LEU A 58 -7.29 -8.15 1.44
N LEU A 59 -8.29 -7.51 0.83
CA LEU A 59 -8.46 -7.49 -0.63
C LEU A 59 -7.26 -6.88 -1.34
N VAL A 60 -6.76 -5.74 -0.84
CA VAL A 60 -5.59 -5.05 -1.41
C VAL A 60 -4.32 -5.88 -1.24
N GLY A 61 -4.13 -6.49 -0.07
CA GLY A 61 -3.00 -7.39 0.19
C GLY A 61 -3.01 -8.60 -0.73
N PHE A 62 -4.18 -9.23 -0.90
CA PHE A 62 -4.36 -10.37 -1.80
C PHE A 62 -4.14 -9.97 -3.27
N GLY A 63 -4.67 -8.83 -3.71
CA GLY A 63 -4.46 -8.29 -5.06
C GLY A 63 -3.00 -7.96 -5.36
N SER A 64 -2.25 -7.44 -4.37
CA SER A 64 -0.81 -7.18 -4.51
C SER A 64 0.00 -8.48 -4.63
N GLN A 65 -0.44 -9.55 -3.98
CA GLN A 65 0.18 -10.87 -4.09
C GLN A 65 -0.04 -11.47 -5.49
N LEU A 66 -1.28 -11.41 -6.00
CA LEU A 66 -1.62 -11.79 -7.38
C LEU A 66 -0.83 -10.98 -8.44
N GLY A 67 -0.61 -9.69 -8.20
CA GLY A 67 0.19 -8.81 -9.06
C GLY A 67 1.71 -9.05 -8.98
N ASN A 68 2.17 -9.96 -8.13
CA ASN A 68 3.58 -10.25 -7.87
C ASN A 68 4.38 -9.02 -7.38
N GLY A 69 3.70 -8.05 -6.74
CA GLY A 69 4.26 -6.78 -6.29
C GLY A 69 3.20 -5.77 -5.85
N CYS A 70 3.61 -4.74 -5.13
CA CYS A 70 2.76 -3.59 -4.77
C CYS A 70 2.88 -2.47 -5.81
N THR A 71 1.88 -1.59 -5.87
CA THR A 71 1.87 -0.40 -6.75
C THR A 71 3.11 0.48 -6.58
N SER A 72 3.56 0.69 -5.34
CA SER A 72 4.79 1.44 -5.05
C SER A 72 6.05 0.73 -5.59
N GLY A 73 6.13 -0.59 -5.48
CA GLY A 73 7.27 -1.37 -5.98
C GLY A 73 7.36 -1.40 -7.51
N HIS A 74 6.22 -1.56 -8.20
CA HIS A 74 6.14 -1.46 -9.65
C HIS A 74 6.36 -0.03 -10.16
N GLY A 75 5.94 0.97 -9.38
CA GLY A 75 6.13 2.38 -9.66
C GLY A 75 7.59 2.80 -9.56
N VAL A 76 8.20 2.69 -8.38
CA VAL A 76 9.54 3.23 -8.09
C VAL A 76 10.65 2.47 -8.84
N CYS A 77 10.61 1.13 -8.82
CA CYS A 77 11.67 0.31 -9.44
C CYS A 77 11.33 -0.12 -10.86
N GLY A 78 10.04 -0.27 -11.22
CA GLY A 78 9.63 -0.78 -12.52
C GLY A 78 9.50 0.29 -13.60
N ILE A 79 9.04 1.49 -13.25
CA ILE A 79 8.98 2.63 -14.18
C ILE A 79 10.39 3.19 -14.43
N SER A 80 11.27 3.21 -13.42
CA SER A 80 12.67 3.66 -13.61
C SER A 80 13.47 2.75 -14.54
N ARG A 81 13.06 1.48 -14.68
CA ARG A 81 13.63 0.50 -15.63
C ARG A 81 12.96 0.49 -17.00
N GLY A 82 11.97 1.36 -17.26
CA GLY A 82 11.31 1.50 -18.56
C GLY A 82 10.47 0.30 -19.01
N SER A 83 10.08 -0.61 -18.09
CA SER A 83 9.34 -1.80 -18.48
C SER A 83 7.85 -1.51 -18.70
N VAL A 84 7.40 -1.65 -19.95
CA VAL A 84 5.99 -1.48 -20.38
C VAL A 84 5.04 -2.32 -19.52
N ARG A 85 5.45 -3.55 -19.13
CA ARG A 85 4.65 -4.44 -18.29
C ARG A 85 4.38 -3.84 -16.90
N SER A 86 5.35 -3.11 -16.34
CA SER A 86 5.20 -2.46 -15.04
C SER A 86 4.32 -1.21 -15.11
N ILE A 87 4.38 -0.49 -16.24
CA ILE A 87 3.53 0.68 -16.50
C ILE A 87 2.06 0.26 -16.63
N VAL A 88 1.78 -0.81 -17.38
CA VAL A 88 0.42 -1.33 -17.52
C VAL A 88 -0.12 -1.79 -16.16
N ALA A 89 0.67 -2.50 -15.35
CA ALA A 89 0.25 -2.95 -14.02
C ALA A 89 -0.03 -1.80 -13.05
N THR A 90 0.73 -0.70 -13.12
CA THR A 90 0.48 0.48 -12.28
C THR A 90 -0.73 1.26 -12.75
N LEU A 91 -0.93 1.41 -14.07
CA LEU A 91 -2.11 2.06 -14.64
C LEU A 91 -3.40 1.32 -14.32
N THR A 92 -3.42 -0.02 -14.41
CA THR A 92 -4.62 -0.80 -14.07
C THR A 92 -5.00 -0.65 -12.61
N PHE A 93 -4.01 -0.68 -11.71
CA PHE A 93 -4.24 -0.52 -10.27
C PHE A 93 -4.72 0.91 -9.91
N MET A 94 -4.17 1.93 -10.55
CA MET A 94 -4.62 3.31 -10.35
C MET A 94 -6.01 3.55 -10.93
N ALA A 95 -6.32 2.97 -12.10
CA ALA A 95 -7.63 3.08 -12.73
C ALA A 95 -8.73 2.43 -11.89
N THR A 96 -8.50 1.22 -11.38
CA THR A 96 -9.47 0.54 -10.49
C THR A 96 -9.65 1.31 -9.18
N GLY A 97 -8.59 1.86 -8.60
CA GLY A 97 -8.68 2.75 -7.44
C GLY A 97 -9.53 3.99 -7.70
N ALA A 98 -9.27 4.69 -8.80
CA ALA A 98 -10.04 5.88 -9.20
C ALA A 98 -11.53 5.55 -9.43
N LEU A 99 -11.83 4.44 -10.11
CA LEU A 99 -13.20 3.96 -10.29
C LEU A 99 -13.88 3.64 -8.96
N THR A 100 -13.17 2.96 -8.05
CA THR A 100 -13.72 2.61 -6.73
C THR A 100 -14.10 3.86 -5.95
N VAL A 101 -13.22 4.87 -5.94
CA VAL A 101 -13.51 6.17 -5.31
C VAL A 101 -14.67 6.86 -6.00
N PHE A 102 -14.73 6.84 -7.33
CA PHE A 102 -15.84 7.44 -8.08
C PHE A 102 -17.20 6.84 -7.68
N PHE A 103 -17.30 5.50 -7.60
CA PHE A 103 -18.53 4.84 -7.17
C PHE A 103 -18.88 5.18 -5.71
N VAL A 104 -17.92 5.13 -4.81
CA VAL A 104 -18.13 5.37 -3.36
C VAL A 104 -18.35 6.86 -3.02
N ARG A 105 -18.06 7.78 -3.94
CA ARG A 105 -18.23 9.23 -3.68
C ARG A 105 -19.33 9.89 -4.50
N HIS A 106 -19.70 9.33 -5.64
CA HIS A 106 -20.70 9.92 -6.53
C HIS A 106 -21.97 9.07 -6.70
N VAL A 107 -21.90 7.76 -6.44
CA VAL A 107 -23.05 6.85 -6.63
C VAL A 107 -23.69 6.44 -5.29
N SER A 108 -22.93 6.41 -4.20
CA SER A 108 -23.44 6.25 -2.82
C SER A 108 -23.69 7.59 -2.13
#